data_AF-A0A967I4H2-F1
#
_entry.id   AF-A0A967I4H2-F1
#
_cell.length_a   1.000
_cell.length_b   1.000
_cell.length_c   1.000
_cell.angle_alpha   90.00
_cell.angle_beta   90.00
_cell.angle_gamma   90.00
#
_symmetry.space_group_name_H-M   'P 1'
#
loop_
_entity.id
_entity.type
_entity.pdbx_description
1 polymer ?
#
loop_
_entity_poly.entity_id
_entity_poly.type
_entity_poly.pdbx_seq_one_letter_code
_entity_poly.pdbx_strand_id
1 'polypeptide(L)' 'MKVMSFFEDHGDVGAELERIYKFRKEVQHVEREYLELRILLRDAEAALRADPEDGEKRVRVHHYQTRLEDLERQHPWISS' A
#
# COMPACT_ATOMS: atom_id res chain seq x y z
N MET A 1 6.58 26.74 -7.96
CA MET A 1 7.09 26.40 -9.31
C MET A 1 8.61 26.20 -9.20
N LYS A 2 9.06 25.03 -8.70
CA LYS A 2 10.50 24.73 -8.47
C LYS A 2 10.90 23.31 -8.90
N VAL A 3 9.90 22.43 -9.09
CA VAL A 3 10.10 21.03 -9.47
C VAL A 3 10.27 20.91 -11.00
N MET A 4 9.52 21.68 -11.80
CA MET A 4 9.67 21.67 -13.27
C MET A 4 11.04 22.16 -13.73
N SER A 5 11.59 23.21 -13.11
CA SER A 5 12.93 23.72 -13.45
C SER A 5 14.08 22.76 -13.08
N PHE A 6 13.84 21.78 -12.21
CA PHE A 6 14.84 20.75 -11.88
C PHE A 6 14.91 19.66 -12.96
N PHE A 7 13.79 19.35 -13.62
CA PHE A 7 13.74 18.32 -14.64
C PHE A 7 14.17 18.84 -16.02
N GLU A 8 13.94 20.12 -16.32
CA GLU A 8 14.34 20.74 -17.60
C GLU A 8 15.87 20.76 -17.83
N ASP A 9 16.67 20.79 -16.76
CA ASP A 9 18.14 20.96 -16.83
C ASP A 9 18.91 19.66 -17.15
N HIS A 10 18.21 18.52 -17.23
CA HIS A 10 18.81 17.19 -17.30
C HIS A 10 18.36 16.31 -18.49
N GLY A 11 17.71 16.88 -19.51
CA GLY A 11 17.36 16.15 -20.74
C GLY A 11 16.54 14.88 -20.48
N ASP A 12 17.01 13.72 -20.98
CA ASP A 12 16.33 12.41 -20.84
C ASP A 12 16.22 11.94 -19.37
N VAL A 13 17.22 12.24 -18.54
CA VAL A 13 17.20 11.93 -17.10
C VAL A 13 16.12 12.74 -16.39
N GLY A 14 15.93 14.00 -16.80
CA GLY A 14 14.86 14.84 -16.29
C GLY A 14 13.47 14.28 -16.59
N ALA A 15 13.27 13.81 -17.82
CA ALA A 15 12.00 13.21 -18.24
C ALA A 15 11.70 11.89 -17.49
N GLU A 16 12.71 11.06 -17.25
CA GLU A 16 12.55 9.83 -16.46
C GLU A 16 12.22 10.12 -14.99
N LEU A 17 12.90 11.10 -14.38
CA LEU A 17 12.60 11.50 -13.01
C LEU A 17 11.19 12.11 -12.87
N GLU A 18 10.72 12.84 -13.87
CA GLU A 18 9.35 13.36 -13.87
C GLU A 18 8.32 12.22 -13.96
N ARG A 19 8.57 11.20 -14.80
CA ARG A 19 7.72 10.00 -14.90
C ARG A 19 7.66 9.26 -13.57
N ILE A 20 8.81 9.01 -12.94
CA ILE A 20 8.89 8.37 -11.61
C ILE A 20 8.14 9.21 -10.58
N TYR A 21 8.32 10.54 -10.58
CA TYR A 21 7.65 11.41 -9.63
C TYR A 21 6.12 11.39 -9.77
N LYS A 22 5.62 11.44 -11.01
CA LYS A 22 4.17 11.34 -11.29
C LYS A 22 3.62 9.99 -10.85
N PHE A 23 4.29 8.90 -11.22
CA PHE A 23 3.90 7.56 -10.80
C PHE A 23 3.85 7.43 -9.28
N ARG A 24 4.88 7.90 -8.55
CA ARG A 24 4.88 7.86 -7.07
C ARG A 24 3.72 8.62 -6.47
N LYS A 25 3.36 9.78 -7.02
CA LYS A 25 2.18 10.52 -6.57
C LYS A 25 0.89 9.77 -6.83
N GLU A 26 0.78 9.13 -7.98
CA GLU A 26 -0.39 8.34 -8.35
C GLU A 26 -0.55 7.13 -7.45
N VAL A 27 0.54 6.43 -7.07
CA VAL A 27 0.44 5.18 -6.30
C VAL A 27 0.53 5.35 -4.78
N GLN A 28 0.88 6.53 -4.27
CA GLN A 28 1.06 6.79 -2.83
C GLN A 28 -0.16 6.41 -1.99
N HIS A 29 -1.37 6.57 -2.53
CA HIS A 29 -2.60 6.20 -1.83
C HIS A 29 -2.74 4.68 -1.66
N VAL A 30 -2.31 3.90 -2.66
CA VAL A 30 -2.30 2.44 -2.62
C VAL A 30 -1.25 1.94 -1.61
N GLU A 31 -0.05 2.53 -1.63
CA GLU A 31 1.01 2.24 -0.64
C GLU A 31 0.50 2.48 0.80
N ARG A 32 -0.24 3.58 1.00
CA ARG A 32 -0.84 3.89 2.30
C ARG A 32 -1.91 2.87 2.70
N GLU A 33 -2.84 2.57 1.81
CA GLU A 33 -3.90 1.59 2.08
C GLU A 33 -3.31 0.22 2.44
N TYR A 34 -2.26 -0.20 1.72
CA TYR A 34 -1.55 -1.45 2.00
C TYR A 34 -0.97 -1.50 3.42
N LEU A 35 -0.27 -0.44 3.84
CA LEU A 35 0.29 -0.36 5.18
C LEU A 35 -0.79 -0.31 6.27
N GLU A 36 -1.88 0.42 6.03
CA GLU A 36 -3.02 0.49 6.94
C GLU A 36 -3.69 -0.88 7.10
N LEU A 37 -3.93 -1.60 6.00
CA LEU A 37 -4.48 -2.96 6.03
C LEU A 37 -3.59 -3.93 6.81
N ARG A 38 -2.26 -3.84 6.67
CA ARG A 38 -1.32 -4.70 7.42
C ARG A 38 -1.35 -4.42 8.92
N ILE A 39 -1.50 -3.16 9.31
CA ILE A 39 -1.67 -2.79 10.73
C ILE A 39 -2.97 -3.36 11.27
N LEU A 40 -4.09 -3.17 10.54
CA LEU A 40 -5.40 -3.69 10.94
C LEU A 40 -5.42 -5.21 11.05
N LEU A 41 -4.79 -5.91 10.10
CA LEU A 41 -4.66 -7.36 10.13
C LEU A 41 -3.86 -7.83 11.35
N ARG A 42 -2.68 -7.24 11.58
CA ARG A 42 -1.84 -7.55 12.76
C ARG A 42 -2.63 -7.39 14.06
N ASP A 43 -3.37 -6.30 14.19
CA ASP A 43 -4.12 -5.98 15.40
C ASP A 43 -5.32 -6.93 15.57
N ALA A 44 -6.00 -7.28 14.48
CA ALA A 44 -7.07 -8.28 14.49
C ALA A 44 -6.56 -9.68 14.87
N GLU A 45 -5.41 -10.09 14.34
CA GLU A 45 -4.76 -11.37 14.69
C GLU A 45 -4.31 -11.39 16.16
N ALA A 46 -3.80 -10.27 16.67
CA ALA A 46 -3.46 -10.15 18.09
C ALA A 46 -4.70 -10.26 18.98
N ALA A 47 -5.82 -9.63 18.60
CA ALA A 47 -7.08 -9.73 19.31
C ALA A 47 -7.64 -11.16 19.28
N LEU A 48 -7.58 -11.84 18.13
CA LEU A 48 -8.02 -13.23 18.00
C LEU A 48 -7.13 -14.17 18.83
N ARG A 49 -5.82 -13.93 18.90
CA ARG A 49 -4.91 -14.73 19.73
C ARG A 49 -5.26 -14.63 21.22
N ALA A 50 -5.76 -13.47 21.66
CA ALA A 50 -6.21 -13.28 23.03
C ALA A 50 -7.54 -14.00 23.34
N ASP A 51 -8.36 -14.25 22.32
CA ASP A 51 -9.66 -14.92 22.46
C ASP A 51 -10.00 -15.75 21.20
N PRO A 52 -9.46 -16.98 21.09
CA PRO A 52 -9.47 -17.74 19.85
C PRO A 52 -10.84 -18.23 19.39
N GLU A 53 -11.81 -18.35 20.30
CA GLU A 53 -13.15 -18.87 20.01
C GLU A 53 -14.13 -17.76 19.58
N ASP A 54 -13.71 -16.50 19.60
CA ASP A 54 -14.54 -15.39 19.14
C ASP A 54 -14.70 -15.43 17.62
N GLY A 55 -15.91 -15.80 17.19
CA GLY A 55 -16.29 -15.87 15.79
C GLY A 55 -16.22 -14.52 15.06
N GLU A 56 -16.52 -13.41 15.73
CA GLU A 56 -16.42 -12.08 15.12
C GLU A 56 -14.96 -11.71 14.85
N LYS A 57 -14.06 -12.03 15.78
CA LYS A 57 -12.62 -11.81 15.60
C LYS A 57 -12.07 -12.66 14.45
N ARG A 58 -12.51 -13.93 14.32
CA ARG A 58 -12.16 -14.79 13.17
C ARG A 58 -12.63 -14.20 11.84
N VAL A 59 -13.88 -13.73 11.76
CA VAL A 59 -14.43 -13.09 10.56
C VAL A 59 -13.65 -11.82 10.20
N ARG A 60 -13.26 -11.02 11.20
CA ARG A 60 -12.49 -9.79 10.99
C ARG A 60 -11.09 -10.07 10.43
N VAL A 61 -10.39 -11.07 10.98
CA VAL A 61 -9.08 -11.51 10.45
C VAL A 61 -9.23 -11.95 9.00
N HIS A 62 -10.20 -12.82 8.72
CA HIS A 62 -10.45 -13.30 7.36
C HIS A 62 -10.75 -12.15 6.39
N HIS A 63 -11.58 -11.19 6.80
CA HIS A 63 -11.89 -10.01 5.99
C HIS A 63 -10.64 -9.20 5.61
N TYR A 64 -9.76 -8.92 6.57
CA TYR A 64 -8.54 -8.16 6.28
C TYR A 64 -7.53 -8.97 5.45
N GLN A 65 -7.43 -10.29 5.66
CA GLN A 65 -6.62 -11.17 4.82
C GLN A 65 -7.09 -11.13 3.36
N THR A 66 -8.39 -11.33 3.10
CA THR A 66 -8.93 -11.29 1.74
C THR A 66 -8.71 -9.93 1.07
N ARG A 67 -8.90 -8.82 1.81
CA ARG A 67 -8.63 -7.48 1.26
C ARG A 67 -7.16 -7.26 0.93
N LEU A 68 -6.26 -7.75 1.77
CA LEU A 68 -4.82 -7.65 1.53
C LEU A 68 -4.41 -8.45 0.29
N GLU A 69 -4.88 -9.70 0.19
CA GLU A 69 -4.66 -10.57 -0.98
C GLU A 69 -5.21 -9.94 -2.27
N ASP A 70 -6.41 -9.36 -2.22
CA ASP A 70 -7.00 -8.66 -3.35
C ASP A 70 -6.20 -7.44 -3.79
N LEU A 71 -5.64 -6.70 -2.84
CA LEU A 71 -4.81 -5.52 -3.11
C LEU A 71 -3.45 -5.93 -3.72
N GLU A 72 -2.81 -6.96 -3.17
CA GLU A 72 -1.56 -7.53 -3.70
C GLU A 72 -1.75 -8.11 -5.11
N ARG A 73 -2.91 -8.72 -5.38
CA ARG A 73 -3.26 -9.22 -6.72
C ARG A 73 -3.47 -8.10 -7.73
N GLN A 74 -4.11 -7.00 -7.34
CA GLN A 74 -4.34 -5.83 -8.21
C GLN A 74 -3.06 -5.02 -8.44
N HIS A 75 -2.16 -5.00 -7.46
CA HIS A 75 -0.93 -4.22 -7.48
C HIS A 75 0.28 -5.09 -7.11
N PRO A 76 0.74 -6.02 -7.98
CA PRO A 76 1.79 -6.98 -7.63
C PRO A 76 3.12 -6.34 -7.19
N TRP A 77 3.37 -5.10 -7.61
CA TRP A 77 4.55 -4.32 -7.23
C TRP A 77 4.56 -3.89 -5.76
N ILE A 78 3.44 -4.00 -5.03
CA ILE A 78 3.31 -3.49 -3.66
C ILE A 78 3.88 -4.43 -2.60
N SER A 79 3.95 -5.74 -2.90
CA SER A 79 4.43 -6.79 -2.00
C SER A 79 5.75 -7.43 -2.45
N SER A 80 6.36 -6.89 -3.51
CA SER A 80 7.65 -7.33 -4.07
C SER A 80 8.84 -6.91 -3.20
#